data_AF-A0A534WWQ0-F1
#
_entry.id   AF-A0A534WWQ0-F1
#
_cell.length_a   1.000
_cell.length_b   1.000
_cell.length_c   1.000
_cell.angle_alpha   90.00
_cell.angle_beta   90.00
_cell.angle_gamma   90.00
#
_symmetry.space_group_name_H-M   'P 1'
#
loop_
_entity.id
_entity.type
_entity.pdbx_description
1 polymer ?
#
loop_
_entity_poly.entity_id
_entity_poly.type
_entity_poly.pdbx_seq_one_letter_code
_entity_poly.pdbx_strand_id
1 'polypeptide(L)'
;MTLKHGIVRIRSLALAVAALSLTTGGRTQALLRVVPPALGLKIEDAFTGSFRDSSALSPGRPKAGEFFMAAARVVRDDTLEPVEAGVIDCQARIGRRGSSVPPTFMGFHEGWSVCVWAIPADAHGKLRGWVSVSVSSLDLGARRYATAEQRFAKRIRSA
;
A
#
# COMPACT_ATOMS: atom_id res chain seq x y z
N MET A 1 -14.04 1.87 52.27
CA MET A 1 -12.99 2.04 51.24
C MET A 1 -13.64 1.85 49.88
N THR A 2 -13.77 2.93 49.11
CA THR A 2 -14.48 3.00 47.82
C THR A 2 -13.50 2.78 46.67
N LEU A 3 -13.59 1.64 45.99
CA LEU A 3 -12.83 1.36 44.77
C LEU A 3 -13.59 1.86 43.54
N LYS A 4 -13.09 2.95 42.95
CA LYS A 4 -13.51 3.48 41.66
C LYS A 4 -13.13 2.49 40.56
N HIS A 5 -14.11 1.90 39.89
CA HIS A 5 -13.87 1.08 38.70
C HIS A 5 -13.72 2.01 37.50
N GLY A 6 -12.48 2.25 37.08
CA GLY A 6 -12.16 2.91 35.82
C GLY A 6 -12.62 2.06 34.65
N ILE A 7 -13.41 2.65 33.75
CA ILE A 7 -13.81 2.05 32.49
C ILE A 7 -12.56 1.95 31.61
N VAL A 8 -11.94 0.77 31.57
CA VAL A 8 -10.93 0.45 30.56
C VAL A 8 -11.67 0.28 29.24
N ARG A 9 -11.59 1.29 28.36
CA ARG A 9 -12.02 1.18 26.96
C ARG A 9 -11.10 0.19 26.24
N ILE A 10 -11.44 -1.09 26.26
CA ILE A 10 -10.82 -2.10 25.41
C ILE A 10 -11.30 -1.78 23.98
N ARG A 11 -10.43 -1.16 23.16
CA ARG A 11 -10.64 -1.02 21.73
C ARG A 11 -10.76 -2.44 21.16
N SER A 12 -11.98 -2.84 20.83
CA SER A 12 -12.29 -4.17 20.32
C SER A 12 -11.49 -4.43 19.04
N LEU A 13 -10.43 -5.24 19.13
CA LEU A 13 -9.95 -5.97 17.96
C LEU A 13 -11.10 -6.87 17.53
N ALA A 14 -11.59 -6.69 16.30
CA ALA A 14 -12.56 -7.61 15.71
C ALA A 14 -11.88 -8.98 15.53
N LEU A 15 -11.97 -9.84 16.55
CA LEU A 15 -11.56 -11.24 16.42
C LEU A 15 -12.61 -11.96 15.57
N ALA A 16 -12.20 -12.43 14.38
CA ALA A 16 -12.99 -13.41 13.66
C ALA A 16 -12.85 -14.76 14.38
N VAL A 17 -13.95 -15.25 14.95
CA VAL A 17 -14.02 -16.57 15.59
C VAL A 17 -14.55 -17.57 14.57
N ALA A 18 -13.70 -18.47 14.10
CA ALA A 18 -14.13 -19.62 13.29
C ALA A 18 -14.39 -20.80 14.23
N ALA A 19 -15.64 -21.27 14.28
CA ALA A 19 -16.02 -22.48 15.00
C ALA A 19 -15.82 -23.69 14.07
N LEU A 20 -14.82 -24.52 14.36
CA LEU A 20 -14.68 -25.84 13.75
C LEU A 20 -15.22 -26.87 14.75
N SER A 21 -16.31 -27.53 14.38
CA SER A 21 -16.84 -28.66 15.14
C SER A 21 -16.12 -29.92 14.69
N LEU A 22 -15.31 -30.52 15.56
CA LEU A 22 -14.81 -31.87 15.36
C LEU A 22 -15.61 -32.85 16.22
N THR A 23 -16.17 -33.88 15.58
CA THR A 23 -16.80 -35.02 16.24
C THR A 23 -15.84 -36.20 16.22
N THR A 24 -15.31 -36.56 17.39
CA THR A 24 -14.54 -37.80 17.59
C THR A 24 -15.21 -38.62 18.68
N GLY A 25 -15.56 -39.87 18.39
CA GLY A 25 -16.10 -40.81 19.37
C GLY A 25 -17.40 -40.36 20.07
N GLY A 26 -18.30 -39.66 19.38
CA GLY A 26 -19.58 -39.21 19.95
C GLY A 26 -19.51 -37.99 20.87
N ARG A 27 -18.33 -37.36 21.02
CA ARG A 27 -18.17 -36.07 21.69
C ARG A 27 -17.88 -34.99 20.65
N THR A 28 -18.69 -33.93 20.64
CA THR A 28 -18.44 -32.72 19.86
C THR A 28 -17.57 -31.79 20.69
N GLN A 29 -16.34 -31.51 20.25
CA GLN A 29 -15.53 -30.44 20.82
C GLN A 29 -15.58 -29.23 19.88
N ALA A 30 -16.03 -28.09 20.40
CA ALA A 30 -15.94 -26.82 19.70
C ALA A 30 -14.54 -26.25 19.94
N LEU A 31 -13.67 -26.35 18.94
CA LEU A 31 -12.40 -25.63 18.94
C LEU A 31 -12.68 -24.22 18.41
N LEU A 32 -12.74 -23.24 19.32
CA LEU A 32 -12.67 -21.83 18.93
C LEU A 32 -11.24 -21.55 18.46
N ARG A 33 -11.05 -21.42 17.15
CA ARG A 33 -9.84 -20.78 16.63
C ARG A 33 -10.08 -19.29 16.53
N VAL A 34 -9.32 -18.54 17.31
CA VAL A 34 -9.09 -17.12 17.05
C VAL A 34 -8.33 -17.03 15.74
N VAL A 35 -8.99 -16.57 14.68
CA VAL A 35 -8.30 -16.21 13.43
C VAL A 35 -7.95 -14.74 13.60
N PRO A 36 -6.66 -14.38 13.73
CA PRO A 36 -6.31 -12.96 13.77
C PRO A 36 -6.75 -12.34 12.45
N PRO A 37 -7.28 -11.11 12.45
CA PRO A 37 -7.63 -10.43 11.21
C PRO A 37 -6.44 -10.50 10.26
N ALA A 38 -6.71 -10.77 8.98
CA ALA A 38 -5.65 -10.71 7.97
C ALA A 38 -5.06 -9.30 8.02
N LEU A 39 -3.72 -9.16 7.98
CA LEU A 39 -3.14 -7.87 7.63
C LEU A 39 -3.49 -7.59 6.19
N GLY A 40 -4.60 -6.89 6.01
CA GLY A 40 -4.99 -6.32 4.75
C GLY A 40 -4.41 -4.92 4.63
N LEU A 41 -3.91 -4.59 3.45
CA LEU A 41 -3.59 -3.23 3.08
C LEU A 41 -4.44 -2.86 1.87
N LYS A 42 -4.95 -1.63 1.89
CA LYS A 42 -5.71 -1.05 0.79
C LYS A 42 -5.11 0.28 0.41
N ILE A 43 -5.16 0.55 -0.89
CA ILE A 43 -4.93 1.88 -1.42
C ILE A 43 -6.21 2.68 -1.19
N GLU A 44 -6.14 3.65 -0.29
CA GLU A 44 -7.22 4.60 -0.07
C GLU A 44 -7.27 5.63 -1.20
N ASP A 45 -6.10 6.14 -1.58
CA ASP A 45 -5.96 7.15 -2.63
C ASP A 45 -4.65 6.96 -3.41
N ALA A 46 -4.64 7.39 -4.66
CA ALA A 46 -3.58 7.14 -5.62
C ALA A 46 -3.47 8.26 -6.66
N PHE A 47 -2.27 8.81 -6.79
CA PHE A 47 -1.94 9.93 -7.65
C PHE A 47 -0.79 9.59 -8.61
N THR A 48 -0.79 10.22 -9.78
CA THR A 48 0.35 10.24 -10.71
C THR A 48 0.43 11.60 -11.42
N GLY A 49 1.60 12.25 -11.52
CA GLY A 49 1.72 13.57 -12.17
C GLY A 49 3.15 14.00 -12.53
N SER A 50 3.30 15.17 -13.19
CA SER A 50 4.61 15.79 -13.49
C SER A 50 4.96 16.85 -12.45
N PHE A 51 6.22 16.93 -12.02
CA PHE A 51 6.66 17.77 -10.89
C PHE A 51 6.66 19.29 -11.19
N ARG A 52 6.61 19.71 -12.46
CA ARG A 52 6.59 21.13 -12.83
C ARG A 52 5.23 21.82 -12.61
N ASP A 53 4.16 21.07 -12.44
CA ASP A 53 2.86 21.59 -11.97
C ASP A 53 2.80 21.50 -10.44
N SER A 54 3.62 22.31 -9.76
CA SER A 54 3.65 22.42 -8.29
C SER A 54 2.31 22.84 -7.66
N SER A 55 1.34 23.24 -8.49
CA SER A 55 0.00 23.66 -8.08
C SER A 55 -1.05 22.56 -8.19
N ALA A 56 -0.71 21.36 -8.67
CA ALA A 56 -1.72 20.36 -8.93
C ALA A 56 -1.26 18.95 -8.56
N LEU A 57 -1.81 18.44 -7.46
CA LEU A 57 -2.12 17.02 -7.26
C LEU A 57 -3.16 16.52 -8.32
N SER A 58 -3.14 17.08 -9.54
CA SER A 58 -4.02 16.71 -10.66
C SER A 58 -3.31 15.70 -11.54
N PRO A 59 -3.97 14.59 -11.93
CA PRO A 59 -3.36 13.48 -12.66
C PRO A 59 -2.62 13.90 -13.95
N GLY A 60 -1.34 14.25 -13.82
CA GLY A 60 -0.53 14.76 -14.91
C GLY A 60 -0.09 13.64 -15.85
N ARG A 61 -0.03 13.94 -17.16
CA ARG A 61 0.65 13.06 -18.11
C ARG A 61 2.16 13.26 -17.97
N PRO A 62 2.97 12.17 -17.95
CA PRO A 62 4.42 12.29 -17.98
C PRO A 62 4.84 13.09 -19.22
N LYS A 63 5.85 13.94 -19.07
CA LYS A 63 6.42 14.74 -20.16
C LYS A 63 7.89 14.36 -20.33
N ALA A 64 8.34 14.26 -21.58
CA ALA A 64 9.73 13.97 -21.88
C ALA A 64 10.64 15.07 -21.31
N GLY A 65 11.74 14.66 -20.67
CA GLY A 65 12.69 15.57 -20.03
C GLY A 65 12.25 16.10 -18.66
N GLU A 66 11.12 15.67 -18.12
CA GLU A 66 10.61 16.08 -16.81
C GLU A 66 10.58 14.94 -15.80
N PHE A 67 10.38 15.28 -14.52
CA PHE A 67 10.13 14.30 -13.47
C PHE A 67 8.67 13.88 -13.47
N PHE A 68 8.43 12.58 -13.37
CA PHE A 68 7.12 11.99 -13.15
C PHE A 68 7.06 11.39 -11.75
N MET A 69 5.97 11.66 -11.04
CA MET A 69 5.69 11.16 -9.70
C MET A 69 4.51 10.20 -9.72
N ALA A 70 4.57 9.15 -8.92
CA ALA A 70 3.41 8.38 -8.48
C ALA A 70 3.39 8.36 -6.94
N ALA A 71 2.21 8.54 -6.37
CA ALA A 71 2.03 8.50 -4.92
C ALA A 71 0.79 7.67 -4.56
N ALA A 72 0.86 6.86 -3.51
CA ALA A 72 -0.27 6.11 -2.99
C ALA A 72 -0.38 6.29 -1.48
N ARG A 73 -1.59 6.60 -1.02
CA ARG A 73 -1.96 6.54 0.39
C ARG A 73 -2.45 5.14 0.70
N VAL A 74 -1.70 4.45 1.55
CA VAL A 74 -1.99 3.07 1.94
C VAL A 74 -2.52 3.08 3.36
N VAL A 75 -3.63 2.37 3.58
CA VAL A 75 -4.26 2.21 4.89
C VAL A 75 -4.36 0.73 5.26
N ARG A 76 -4.47 0.44 6.55
CA ARG A 76 -4.83 -0.89 7.03
C ARG A 76 -6.30 -1.17 6.73
N ASP A 77 -6.62 -2.38 6.27
CA ASP A 77 -7.99 -2.74 5.88
C ASP A 77 -8.95 -2.81 7.08
N ASP A 78 -8.43 -3.15 8.25
CA ASP A 78 -9.20 -3.35 9.48
C ASP A 78 -9.43 -2.05 10.27
N THR A 79 -8.40 -1.22 10.41
CA THR A 79 -8.47 0.01 11.21
C THR A 79 -8.65 1.27 10.37
N LEU A 80 -8.43 1.20 9.06
CA LEU A 80 -8.34 2.36 8.16
C LEU A 80 -7.24 3.36 8.57
N GLU A 81 -6.33 2.97 9.46
CA GLU A 81 -5.22 3.82 9.87
C GLU A 81 -4.17 3.88 8.74
N PRO A 82 -3.59 5.06 8.46
CA PRO A 82 -2.53 5.21 7.47
C PRO A 82 -1.30 4.37 7.78
N VAL A 83 -0.67 3.86 6.73
CA VAL A 83 0.66 3.25 6.80
C VAL A 83 1.69 4.36 6.65
N GLU A 84 2.41 4.65 7.73
CA GLU A 84 3.45 5.69 7.75
C GLU A 84 4.86 5.17 7.46
N ALA A 85 5.06 3.84 7.50
CA ALA A 85 6.36 3.21 7.24
C ALA A 85 6.20 1.79 6.67
N GLY A 86 7.17 1.38 5.86
CA GLY A 86 7.20 0.08 5.19
C GLY A 86 8.34 -0.02 4.17
N VAL A 87 8.34 -1.08 3.38
CA VAL A 87 9.21 -1.23 2.22
C VAL A 87 8.47 -0.73 0.99
N ILE A 88 9.07 0.21 0.27
CA ILE A 88 8.57 0.71 -1.01
C ILE A 88 9.39 0.06 -2.13
N ASP A 89 8.72 -0.50 -3.13
CA ASP A 89 9.33 -0.92 -4.39
C ASP A 89 8.58 -0.28 -5.57
N CYS A 90 9.33 0.37 -6.47
CA CYS A 90 8.82 1.12 -7.60
C CYS A 90 9.49 0.65 -8.89
N GLN A 91 8.70 0.37 -9.92
CA GLN A 91 9.23 0.05 -11.25
C GLN A 91 8.51 0.84 -12.33
N ALA A 92 9.26 1.27 -13.34
CA ALA A 92 8.71 1.91 -14.53
C ALA A 92 9.48 1.50 -15.78
N ARG A 93 8.78 1.51 -16.92
CA ARG A 93 9.34 1.21 -18.24
C ARG A 93 8.70 2.04 -19.34
N ILE A 94 9.49 2.35 -20.37
CA ILE A 94 9.07 3.12 -21.54
C ILE A 94 8.99 2.23 -22.78
N GLY A 95 7.92 2.40 -23.57
CA GLY A 95 7.73 1.70 -24.84
C GLY A 95 7.21 0.27 -24.71
N ARG A 96 7.13 -0.46 -25.84
CA ARG A 96 6.63 -1.86 -25.87
C ARG A 96 7.69 -2.89 -25.50
N ARG A 97 8.94 -2.69 -25.95
CA ARG A 97 10.09 -3.55 -25.62
C ARG A 97 10.74 -3.21 -24.27
N GLY A 98 10.41 -2.04 -23.71
CA GLY A 98 10.59 -1.72 -22.30
C GLY A 98 12.03 -1.37 -21.92
N SER A 99 12.42 -0.11 -22.11
CA SER A 99 13.59 0.41 -21.38
C SER A 99 13.17 0.67 -19.94
N SER A 100 13.81 0.00 -18.98
CA SER A 100 13.58 0.25 -17.56
C SER A 100 13.97 1.69 -17.21
N VAL A 101 13.15 2.35 -16.40
CA VAL A 101 13.41 3.68 -15.88
C VAL A 101 13.55 3.53 -14.36
N PRO A 102 14.76 3.60 -13.81
CA PRO A 102 14.95 3.51 -12.36
C PRO A 102 14.33 4.73 -11.68
N PRO A 103 13.73 4.55 -10.49
CA PRO A 103 13.26 5.68 -9.70
C PRO A 103 14.46 6.53 -9.24
N THR A 104 14.31 7.85 -9.30
CA THR A 104 15.24 8.81 -8.71
C THR A 104 14.97 9.07 -7.24
N PHE A 105 13.74 8.79 -6.78
CA PHE A 105 13.35 8.89 -5.37
C PHE A 105 12.30 7.83 -5.04
N MET A 106 12.40 7.27 -3.83
CA MET A 106 11.42 6.39 -3.22
C MET A 106 11.36 6.69 -1.72
N GLY A 107 10.17 6.92 -1.17
CA GLY A 107 10.05 7.21 0.26
C GLY A 107 8.62 7.46 0.73
N PHE A 108 8.46 7.56 2.04
CA PHE A 108 7.23 8.01 2.66
C PHE A 108 7.29 9.52 2.92
N HIS A 109 6.18 10.22 2.67
CA HIS A 109 6.04 11.64 2.95
C HIS A 109 4.60 11.93 3.39
N GLU A 110 4.40 12.43 4.60
CA GLU A 110 3.07 12.82 5.14
C GLU A 110 1.99 11.72 4.99
N GLY A 111 2.35 10.45 5.20
CA GLY A 111 1.43 9.30 5.08
C GLY A 111 1.21 8.81 3.64
N TRP A 112 1.96 9.34 2.67
CA TRP A 112 1.97 8.88 1.28
C TRP A 112 3.24 8.08 1.00
N SER A 113 3.10 6.96 0.29
CA SER A 113 4.22 6.35 -0.42
C SER A 113 4.44 7.09 -1.74
N VAL A 114 5.68 7.47 -2.04
CA VAL A 114 6.03 8.32 -3.17
C VAL A 114 7.18 7.72 -3.95
N CYS A 115 7.03 7.66 -5.27
CA CYS A 115 8.07 7.30 -6.23
C CYS A 115 8.21 8.41 -7.27
N VAL A 116 9.44 8.76 -7.63
CA VAL A 116 9.73 9.74 -8.68
C VAL A 116 10.68 9.13 -9.70
N TRP A 117 10.45 9.43 -10.97
CA TRP A 117 11.28 9.03 -12.10
C TRP A 117 11.67 10.24 -12.94
N ALA A 118 12.93 10.31 -13.38
CA ALA A 118 13.33 11.22 -14.45
C ALA A 118 12.96 10.60 -15.80
N ILE A 119 12.11 11.27 -16.58
CA ILE A 119 11.73 10.81 -17.92
C ILE A 119 12.77 11.32 -18.91
N PRO A 120 13.43 10.44 -19.69
CA PRO A 120 14.40 10.87 -20.70
C PRO A 120 13.83 11.90 -21.68
N ALA A 121 14.66 12.82 -22.18
CA ALA A 121 14.22 13.92 -23.05
C ALA A 121 13.76 13.44 -24.44
N ASP A 122 14.29 12.30 -24.89
CA ASP A 122 13.95 11.60 -26.13
C ASP A 122 12.83 10.56 -25.96
N ALA A 123 12.29 10.44 -24.74
CA ALA A 123 11.28 9.45 -24.42
C ALA A 123 9.98 9.68 -25.20
N HIS A 124 9.49 8.62 -25.82
CA HIS A 124 8.24 8.62 -26.55
C HIS A 124 7.41 7.36 -26.25
N GLY A 125 6.11 7.44 -26.52
CA GLY A 125 5.18 6.32 -26.34
C GLY A 125 4.51 6.29 -24.97
N LYS A 126 4.55 5.14 -24.30
CA LYS A 126 3.86 4.93 -23.01
C LYS A 126 4.86 4.63 -21.90
N LEU A 127 4.69 5.33 -20.78
CA LEU A 127 5.28 4.98 -19.49
C LEU A 127 4.32 4.02 -18.77
N ARG A 128 4.82 2.88 -18.30
CA ARG A 128 4.07 1.88 -17.54
C ARG A 128 4.85 1.52 -16.30
N GLY A 129 4.18 1.33 -15.18
CA GLY A 129 4.87 1.01 -13.95
C GLY A 129 3.92 0.70 -12.80
N TRP A 130 4.50 0.51 -11.64
CA TRP A 130 3.80 0.31 -10.39
C TRP A 130 4.57 0.87 -9.21
N VAL A 131 3.83 1.12 -8.14
CA VAL A 131 4.30 1.43 -6.80
C VAL A 131 3.73 0.37 -5.88
N SER A 132 4.59 -0.30 -5.12
CA SER A 132 4.18 -1.29 -4.13
C SER A 132 4.66 -0.87 -2.74
N VAL A 133 3.80 -1.05 -1.75
CA VAL A 133 4.10 -0.83 -0.34
C VAL A 133 3.90 -2.14 0.37
N SER A 134 4.94 -2.61 1.06
CA SER A 134 4.90 -3.82 1.87
C SER A 134 5.17 -3.50 3.33
N VAL A 135 4.31 -3.97 4.22
CA VAL A 135 4.54 -3.92 5.67
C VAL A 135 4.68 -5.34 6.20
N SER A 136 5.48 -5.50 7.25
CA SER A 136 5.49 -6.73 8.02
C SER A 136 5.04 -6.49 9.45
N SER A 137 4.18 -7.35 9.97
CA SER A 137 3.91 -7.42 11.41
C SER A 137 4.35 -8.77 11.97
N LEU A 138 4.50 -8.79 13.28
CA LEU A 138 4.64 -10.02 14.05
C LEU A 138 3.32 -10.24 14.79
N ASP A 139 2.54 -11.21 14.31
CA ASP A 139 1.29 -11.62 14.96
C ASP A 139 1.47 -13.06 15.47
N LEU A 140 1.25 -13.28 16.77
CA LEU A 140 1.29 -14.62 17.40
C LEU A 140 2.55 -15.45 17.04
N GLY A 141 3.71 -14.80 16.95
CA GLY A 141 4.98 -15.46 16.63
C GLY A 141 5.19 -15.79 15.15
N ALA A 142 4.26 -15.43 14.26
CA ALA A 142 4.43 -15.55 12.81
C ALA A 142 4.64 -14.16 12.20
N ARG A 143 5.67 -14.02 11.36
CA ARG A 143 5.86 -12.83 10.54
C ARG A 143 4.88 -12.86 9.39
N ARG A 144 4.02 -11.85 9.31
CA ARG A 144 3.06 -11.66 8.22
C ARG A 144 3.49 -10.49 7.36
N TYR A 145 3.23 -10.60 6.06
CA TYR A 145 3.49 -9.56 5.09
C TYR A 145 2.18 -9.18 4.40
N ALA A 146 1.97 -7.89 4.22
CA ALA A 146 0.86 -7.36 3.45
C ALA A 146 1.42 -6.38 2.43
N THR A 147 0.91 -6.44 1.20
CA THR A 147 1.38 -5.62 0.09
C THR A 147 0.19 -4.96 -0.58
N ALA A 148 0.28 -3.64 -0.77
CA ALA A 148 -0.62 -2.86 -1.60
C ALA A 148 0.13 -2.40 -2.85
N GLU A 149 -0.50 -2.48 -4.03
CA GLU A 149 0.15 -2.12 -5.29
C GLU A 149 -0.73 -1.20 -6.16
N GLN A 150 -0.19 -0.05 -6.53
CA GLN A 150 -0.76 0.88 -7.49
C GLN A 150 -0.09 0.69 -8.84
N ARG A 151 -0.86 0.38 -9.89
CA ARG A 151 -0.35 0.32 -11.27
C ARG A 151 -0.72 1.56 -12.06
N PHE A 152 0.14 1.94 -13.00
CA PHE A 152 -0.14 3.03 -13.94
C PHE A 152 0.34 2.73 -15.36
N ALA A 153 -0.35 3.35 -16.32
CA ALA A 153 0.05 3.39 -17.72
C ALA A 153 -0.38 4.72 -18.33
N LYS A 154 0.57 5.56 -18.71
CA LYS A 154 0.31 6.91 -19.24
C LYS A 154 1.09 7.14 -20.53
N ARG A 155 0.50 7.90 -21.46
CA ARG A 155 1.21 8.33 -22.68
C ARG A 155 2.13 9.50 -22.32
N ILE A 156 3.36 9.45 -22.82
CA ILE A 156 4.36 10.51 -22.64
C ILE A 156 4.04 11.65 -23.60
N ARG A 157 4.03 12.88 -23.08
CA ARG A 157 3.95 14.11 -23.88
C ARG A 157 5.35 14.46 -24.40
N SER A 158 5.42 14.94 -25.63
CA SER A 158 6.61 15.56 -26.17
C SER A 158 6.98 16.81 -25.38
N ALA A 159 8.27 17.16 -25.43
CA ALA A 159 8.82 18.39 -24.84
C ALA A 159 8.11 19.65 -25.36
#